data_AF-A0A661K6A5-F1
#
_entry.id   AF-A0A661K6A5-F1
#
_cell.length_a   1.000
_cell.length_b   1.000
_cell.length_c   1.000
_cell.angle_alpha   90.00
_cell.angle_beta   90.00
_cell.angle_gamma   90.00
#
_symmetry.space_group_name_H-M   'P 1'
#
loop_
_entity.id
_entity.type
_entity.pdbx_description
1 polymer ?
#
loop_
_entity_poly.entity_id
_entity_poly.type
_entity_poly.pdbx_seq_one_letter_code
_entity_poly.pdbx_strand_id
1 'polypeptide(L)'
;MWRKAINELDVEELLEAFKRARVLVVGDVMMDEFLWGKVERISPQAPVPVVAVEQSSRLLGGAANVVHNVCALGGRAELCGVVGRDPMGEEILRMLQG
;
A
#
# COMPACT_ATOMS: atom_id res chain seq x y z
N MET A 1 -15.67 -17.47 14.11
CA MET A 1 -14.73 -17.54 15.26
C MET A 1 -14.24 -16.14 15.64
N TRP A 2 -13.60 -15.39 14.74
CA TRP A 2 -13.10 -14.02 14.98
C TRP A 2 -14.17 -12.98 15.39
N ARG A 3 -15.36 -13.06 14.81
CA ARG A 3 -16.46 -12.12 15.05
C ARG A 3 -17.05 -12.18 16.47
N LYS A 4 -16.85 -13.29 17.19
CA LYS A 4 -17.27 -13.43 18.60
C LYS A 4 -16.25 -12.80 19.55
N ALA A 5 -14.96 -13.00 19.28
CA ALA A 5 -13.87 -12.41 20.06
C ALA A 5 -13.85 -10.88 19.95
N ILE A 6 -14.12 -10.32 18.76
CA ILE A 6 -14.16 -8.86 18.57
C ILE A 6 -15.33 -8.21 19.33
N ASN A 7 -16.47 -8.90 19.49
CA ASN A 7 -17.63 -8.36 20.21
C ASN A 7 -17.43 -8.28 21.74
N GLU A 8 -16.43 -8.97 22.28
CA GLU A 8 -16.09 -8.98 23.71
C GLU A 8 -14.88 -8.07 24.02
N LEU A 9 -14.25 -7.49 23.00
CA LEU A 9 -13.06 -6.66 23.13
C LEU A 9 -13.40 -5.19 22.97
N ASP A 10 -12.88 -4.38 23.87
CA ASP A 10 -12.89 -2.92 23.76
C ASP A 10 -11.89 -2.48 22.68
N VAL A 11 -12.39 -1.84 21.63
CA VAL A 11 -11.58 -1.43 20.47
C VAL A 11 -10.61 -0.31 20.87
N GLU A 12 -11.04 0.63 21.69
CA GLU A 12 -10.18 1.68 22.22
C GLU A 12 -9.03 1.09 23.04
N GLU A 13 -9.30 0.11 23.91
CA GLU A 13 -8.26 -0.56 24.69
C GLU A 13 -7.24 -1.28 23.77
N LEU A 14 -7.72 -1.97 22.73
CA LEU A 14 -6.87 -2.62 21.75
C LEU A 14 -5.99 -1.64 20.98
N LEU A 15 -6.55 -0.49 20.56
CA LEU A 15 -5.80 0.54 19.85
C LEU A 15 -4.73 1.16 20.74
N GLU A 16 -5.03 1.43 22.02
CA GLU A 16 -4.04 1.92 22.98
C GLU A 16 -2.93 0.89 23.23
N ALA A 17 -3.27 -0.40 23.31
CA ALA A 17 -2.28 -1.47 23.41
C ALA A 17 -1.41 -1.57 22.13
N PHE A 18 -2.03 -1.41 20.95
CA PHE A 18 -1.36 -1.53 19.66
C PHE A 18 -0.29 -0.45 19.44
N LYS A 19 -0.42 0.73 20.05
CA LYS A 19 0.62 1.78 20.02
C LYS A 19 1.98 1.32 20.58
N ARG A 20 2.00 0.24 21.38
CA ARG A 20 3.23 -0.36 21.92
C ARG A 20 3.81 -1.44 21.02
N ALA A 21 3.10 -1.84 19.96
CA ALA A 21 3.55 -2.87 19.04
C ALA A 21 4.78 -2.39 18.24
N ARG A 22 5.76 -3.30 18.10
CA ARG A 22 6.92 -3.15 17.23
C ARG A 22 6.92 -4.30 16.26
N VAL A 23 6.74 -4.00 14.98
CA VAL A 23 6.52 -5.00 13.93
C VAL A 23 7.64 -4.90 12.89
N LEU A 24 8.31 -6.01 12.62
CA LEU A 24 9.16 -6.13 11.43
C LEU A 24 8.34 -6.78 10.32
N VAL A 25 8.13 -6.05 9.24
CA VAL A 25 7.46 -6.56 8.04
C VAL A 25 8.54 -7.03 7.07
N VAL A 26 8.50 -8.31 6.69
CA VAL A 26 9.41 -8.89 5.71
C VAL A 26 8.60 -9.37 4.51
N GLY A 27 8.92 -8.90 3.31
CA GLY A 27 8.22 -9.34 2.11
C GLY A 27 8.42 -8.44 0.90
N ASP A 28 7.59 -8.67 -0.11
CA ASP A 28 7.68 -7.98 -1.40
C ASP A 28 7.23 -6.53 -1.29
N VAL A 29 8.09 -5.65 -1.77
CA VAL A 29 7.85 -4.20 -1.79
C VAL A 29 7.41 -3.80 -3.19
N MET A 30 6.27 -3.13 -3.29
CA MET A 30 5.68 -2.75 -4.57
C MET A 30 4.98 -1.38 -4.46
N MET A 31 4.78 -0.75 -5.61
CA MET A 31 3.97 0.45 -5.77
C MET A 31 2.72 0.07 -6.56
N ASP A 32 1.56 0.50 -6.06
CA ASP A 32 0.31 0.43 -6.79
C ASP A 32 0.12 1.75 -7.56
N GLU A 33 0.17 1.68 -8.89
CA GLU A 33 -0.07 2.81 -9.78
C GLU A 33 -1.44 2.68 -10.46
N PHE A 34 -2.27 3.71 -10.27
CA PHE A 34 -3.60 3.79 -10.85
C PHE A 34 -3.58 4.83 -11.96
N LEU A 35 -3.93 4.42 -13.18
CA LEU A 35 -4.06 5.29 -14.34
C LEU A 35 -5.54 5.59 -14.58
N TRP A 36 -5.87 6.88 -14.57
CA TRP A 36 -7.21 7.39 -14.78
C TRP A 36 -7.27 8.06 -16.15
N GLY A 37 -8.28 7.72 -16.95
CA GLY A 37 -8.40 8.24 -18.30
C GLY A 37 -9.64 7.73 -19.00
N LYS A 38 -9.83 8.17 -20.24
CA LYS A 38 -10.99 7.82 -21.06
C LYS A 38 -10.58 6.87 -22.18
N VAL A 39 -11.50 5.98 -22.55
CA VAL A 39 -11.37 5.11 -23.72
C VAL A 39 -12.26 5.66 -24.83
N GLU A 40 -11.65 6.23 -25.85
CA GLU A 40 -12.39 6.83 -26.97
C GLU A 40 -12.33 5.99 -28.25
N ARG A 41 -11.37 5.05 -28.33
CA ARG A 41 -11.18 4.21 -29.52
C ARG A 41 -10.59 2.84 -29.22
N ILE A 42 -10.73 1.94 -30.18
CA ILE A 42 -10.00 0.67 -30.26
C ILE A 42 -8.73 0.87 -31.08
N SER A 43 -7.65 0.15 -30.72
CA SER A 43 -6.40 0.19 -31.47
C SER A 43 -6.58 -0.36 -32.89
N PRO A 44 -6.02 0.30 -33.93
CA PRO A 44 -6.03 -0.25 -35.29
C PRO A 44 -5.07 -1.44 -35.45
N GLN A 45 -4.19 -1.70 -34.47
CA GLN A 45 -3.18 -2.78 -34.53
C GLN A 45 -3.61 -4.06 -33.82
N ALA A 46 -4.59 -3.99 -32.91
CA ALA A 46 -5.10 -5.13 -32.15
C ALA A 46 -6.47 -4.80 -31.52
N PRO A 47 -7.34 -5.79 -31.22
CA PRO A 47 -8.67 -5.56 -30.64
C PRO A 47 -8.58 -5.23 -29.14
N VAL A 48 -7.86 -4.17 -28.79
CA VAL A 48 -7.67 -3.68 -27.42
C VAL A 48 -8.03 -2.19 -27.31
N PRO A 49 -8.63 -1.74 -26.20
CA PRO A 49 -8.95 -0.33 -25.98
C PRO A 49 -7.69 0.51 -25.82
N VAL A 50 -7.73 1.75 -26.32
CA VAL A 50 -6.69 2.74 -26.07
C VAL A 50 -7.18 3.71 -24.98
N VAL A 51 -6.48 3.72 -23.85
CA VAL A 51 -6.75 4.66 -22.75
C VAL A 51 -5.94 5.93 -22.97
N ALA A 52 -6.62 7.07 -23.11
CA ALA A 52 -6.00 8.39 -23.02
C ALA A 52 -5.88 8.74 -21.53
N VAL A 53 -4.69 8.53 -20.96
CA VAL A 53 -4.42 8.78 -19.53
C VAL A 53 -4.45 10.29 -19.27
N GLU A 54 -5.33 10.71 -18.37
CA GLU A 54 -5.50 12.10 -17.94
C GLU A 54 -4.81 12.35 -16.59
N GLN A 55 -4.75 11.33 -15.72
CA GLN A 55 -4.18 11.41 -14.39
C GLN A 55 -3.60 10.07 -13.96
N SER A 56 -2.61 10.10 -13.07
CA SER A 56 -2.13 8.94 -12.34
C SER A 56 -2.08 9.21 -10.83
N SER A 57 -2.25 8.16 -10.03
CA SER A 57 -2.03 8.19 -8.58
C SER A 57 -1.23 6.98 -8.15
N ARG A 58 -0.36 7.16 -7.15
CA ARG A 58 0.54 6.12 -6.65
C ARG A 58 0.32 5.91 -5.16
N LEU A 59 0.31 4.65 -4.74
CA LEU A 59 0.17 4.24 -3.35
C LEU A 59 1.17 3.14 -3.03
N LEU A 60 1.67 3.11 -1.79
CA LEU A 60 2.48 1.99 -1.33
C LEU A 60 1.66 0.70 -1.37
N GLY A 61 2.19 -0.34 -2.00
CA GLY A 61 1.58 -1.65 -2.12
C GLY A 61 2.36 -2.74 -1.36
N GLY A 62 1.83 -3.96 -1.34
CA GLY A 62 2.49 -5.13 -0.73
C GLY A 62 2.94 -4.88 0.71
N ALA A 63 4.18 -5.25 1.03
CA ALA A 63 4.76 -5.09 2.36
C ALA A 63 4.83 -3.62 2.81
N ALA A 64 5.00 -2.67 1.89
CA ALA A 64 5.01 -1.24 2.23
C ALA A 64 3.63 -0.75 2.68
N ASN A 65 2.53 -1.27 2.11
CA ASN A 65 1.18 -0.96 2.59
C ASN A 65 0.94 -1.53 4.01
N VAL A 66 1.49 -2.71 4.31
CA VAL A 66 1.39 -3.29 5.67
C VAL A 66 2.07 -2.39 6.70
N VAL A 67 3.27 -1.90 6.39
CA VAL A 67 3.99 -0.93 7.23
C VAL A 67 3.16 0.33 7.42
N HIS A 68 2.59 0.88 6.34
CA HIS A 68 1.72 2.05 6.39
C HIS A 68 0.52 1.84 7.33
N ASN A 69 -0.15 0.69 7.27
CA ASN A 69 -1.28 0.37 8.14
C ASN A 69 -0.88 0.23 9.62
N VAL A 70 0.27 -0.40 9.92
CA VAL A 70 0.76 -0.51 11.30
C VAL A 70 1.04 0.88 11.88
N CYS A 71 1.69 1.75 11.12
CA CYS A 71 1.97 3.12 11.53
C CYS A 71 0.68 3.95 11.69
N ALA A 72 -0.29 3.80 10.78
CA ALA A 72 -1.58 4.50 10.84
C ALA A 72 -2.39 4.13 12.11
N LEU A 73 -2.24 2.91 12.61
CA LEU A 73 -2.81 2.45 13.88
C LEU A 73 -1.99 2.88 15.12
N GLY A 74 -0.91 3.64 14.93
CA GLY A 74 -0.05 4.16 16.00
C GLY A 74 1.06 3.22 16.48
N GLY A 75 1.18 2.03 15.87
CA GLY A 75 2.28 1.10 16.12
C GLY A 75 3.58 1.57 15.47
N ARG A 76 4.68 0.85 15.75
CA ARG A 76 5.99 1.08 15.10
C ARG A 76 6.28 -0.06 14.15
N ALA A 77 6.63 0.26 12.91
CA ALA A 77 6.99 -0.74 11.91
C ALA A 77 8.39 -0.49 11.32
N GLU A 78 9.09 -1.58 11.04
CA GLU A 78 10.30 -1.62 10.23
C GLU A 78 10.04 -2.51 9.02
N LEU A 79 10.64 -2.18 7.88
CA LEU A 79 10.48 -2.92 6.62
C LEU A 79 11.80 -3.58 6.22
N CYS A 80 11.76 -4.87 5.91
CA CYS A 80 12.83 -5.59 5.27
C CYS A 80 12.34 -6.16 3.94
N GLY A 81 12.92 -5.68 2.84
CA GLY A 81 12.57 -6.09 1.50
C GLY A 81 13.57 -5.55 0.50
N VAL A 82 13.31 -5.81 -0.78
CA VAL A 82 14.17 -5.36 -1.88
C VAL A 82 13.37 -4.41 -2.77
N VAL A 83 14.00 -3.30 -3.14
CA VAL A 83 13.50 -2.38 -4.17
C VAL A 83 14.54 -2.24 -5.28
N GLY A 84 14.08 -1.97 -6.49
CA GLY A 84 14.96 -1.69 -7.62
C GLY A 84 15.75 -0.40 -7.43
N ARG A 85 16.91 -0.29 -8.10
CA ARG A 85 17.64 0.97 -8.22
C ARG A 85 17.15 1.70 -9.48
N ASP A 86 15.91 2.15 -9.41
CA ASP A 86 15.19 2.83 -10.48
C ASP A 86 14.28 3.93 -9.89
N PRO A 87 13.67 4.80 -10.73
CA PRO A 87 12.83 5.88 -10.23
C PRO A 87 11.67 5.42 -9.34
N MET A 88 11.13 4.21 -9.57
CA MET A 88 10.03 3.68 -8.76
C MET A 88 10.54 3.26 -7.38
N GLY A 89 11.70 2.59 -7.32
CA GLY A 89 12.36 2.27 -6.05
C GLY A 89 12.71 3.51 -5.23
N GLU A 90 13.21 4.57 -5.87
CA GLU A 90 13.47 5.85 -5.20
C GLU A 90 12.19 6.49 -4.65
N GLU A 91 11.07 6.41 -5.37
CA GLU A 91 9.80 6.94 -4.91
C GLU A 91 9.22 6.15 -3.74
N ILE A 92 9.30 4.82 -3.76
CA ILE A 92 8.94 3.97 -2.63
C ILE A 92 9.73 4.39 -1.38
N LEU A 93 11.05 4.56 -1.50
CA LEU A 93 11.89 4.98 -0.37
C LEU A 93 11.49 6.36 0.17
N ARG A 94 11.15 7.32 -0.70
CA ARG A 94 10.63 8.63 -0.28
C ARG A 94 9.30 8.53 0.45
N MET A 95 8.36 7.72 -0.07
CA MET A 95 7.05 7.54 0.54
C MET A 95 7.10 6.80 1.89
N LEU A 96 8.10 5.94 2.10
CA LEU A 96 8.32 5.25 3.38
C LEU A 96 8.99 6.12 4.46
N GLN A 97 9.57 7.27 4.08
CA GLN A 97 10.27 8.19 4.99
C GLN A 97 9.39 9.34 5.50
N GLY A 98 8.17 9.52 4.95
CA GLY A 98 7.20 10.53 5.37
C GLY A 98 6.24 10.01 6.44
#